data_AF-A0A820TU10-F1
#
_entry.id   AF-A0A820TU10-F1
#
_cell.length_a   1.000
_cell.length_b   1.000
_cell.length_c   1.000
_cell.angle_alpha   90.00
_cell.angle_beta   90.00
_cell.angle_gamma   90.00
#
_symmetry.space_group_name_H-M   'P 1'
#
loop_
_entity.id
_entity.type
_entity.pdbx_description
1 polymer ?
#
loop_
_entity_poly.entity_id
_entity_poly.type
_entity_poly.pdbx_seq_one_letter_code
_entity_poly.pdbx_strand_id
1 'polypeptide(L)'
;ASEKIIQDCYLSRPCVYMDCIKWIKHDNYLPVGSHRPKAVTKAKLRYNPIEIDPEDICRLAVEQPQTLSNYSVSDAVATYYLYMKYVHTFIFSLGTIIPMRSDEVLRKD
;
A
#
# COMPACT_ATOMS: atom_id res chain seq x y z
N ALA A 1 -16.15 10.75 -22.32
CA ALA A 1 -15.34 9.55 -22.62
C ALA A 1 -15.45 8.63 -21.41
N SER A 2 -16.13 7.50 -21.59
CA SER A 2 -16.56 6.60 -20.52
C SER A 2 -15.36 6.05 -19.74
N GLU A 3 -15.31 6.33 -18.43
CA GLU A 3 -14.46 5.62 -17.47
C GLU A 3 -14.89 4.16 -17.47
N LYS A 4 -14.11 3.34 -18.17
CA LYS A 4 -14.26 1.89 -18.11
C LYS A 4 -13.84 1.48 -16.71
N ILE A 5 -14.81 1.19 -15.84
CA ILE A 5 -14.57 0.56 -14.53
C ILE A 5 -14.11 -0.87 -14.84
N ILE A 6 -12.83 -1.02 -15.11
CA ILE A 6 -12.16 -2.31 -15.09
C ILE A 6 -11.96 -2.60 -13.61
N GLN A 7 -12.99 -3.21 -13.01
CA GLN A 7 -12.98 -3.93 -11.74
C GLN A 7 -12.35 -3.19 -10.54
N ASP A 8 -13.17 -2.43 -9.79
CA ASP A 8 -12.83 -1.84 -8.47
C ASP A 8 -11.45 -1.15 -8.37
N CYS A 9 -10.98 -0.53 -9.45
CA CYS A 9 -9.69 0.14 -9.48
C CYS A 9 -9.80 1.59 -9.92
N TYR A 10 -9.23 2.49 -9.11
CA TYR A 10 -8.99 3.87 -9.52
C TYR A 10 -7.84 3.92 -10.53
N LEU A 11 -8.09 4.60 -11.66
CA LEU A 11 -7.15 4.71 -12.78
C LEU A 11 -7.09 6.17 -13.24
N SER A 12 -5.89 6.62 -13.60
CA SER A 12 -5.68 7.93 -14.19
C SER A 12 -4.70 7.81 -15.37
N ARG A 13 -4.87 8.66 -16.38
CA ARG A 13 -3.95 8.72 -17.53
C ARG A 13 -2.55 9.25 -17.16
N PRO A 14 -2.40 10.34 -16.37
CA PRO A 14 -1.09 10.91 -16.11
C PRO A 14 -0.34 10.25 -14.95
N CYS A 15 -1.02 9.46 -14.10
CA CYS A 15 -0.43 8.88 -12.90
C CYS A 15 -0.84 7.42 -12.70
N VAL A 16 0.14 6.57 -12.41
CA VAL A 16 -0.07 5.14 -12.16
C VAL A 16 -0.47 4.93 -10.70
N TYR A 17 -1.69 4.41 -10.47
CA TYR A 17 -2.14 4.03 -9.14
C TYR A 17 -1.53 2.68 -8.73
N MET A 18 -0.57 2.74 -7.80
CA MET A 18 0.18 1.60 -7.29
C MET A 18 -0.35 1.15 -5.92
N ASP A 19 -1.18 0.12 -5.92
CA ASP A 19 -1.72 -0.46 -4.69
C ASP A 19 -0.74 -1.47 -4.08
N CYS A 20 -0.07 -1.07 -3.00
CA CYS A 20 0.88 -1.93 -2.29
C CYS A 20 0.21 -3.17 -1.66
N ILE A 21 -1.09 -3.13 -1.35
CA ILE A 21 -1.82 -4.28 -0.80
C ILE A 21 -1.95 -5.39 -1.85
N LYS A 22 -2.12 -5.04 -3.12
CA LYS A 22 -2.14 -6.03 -4.21
C LYS A 22 -0.79 -6.73 -4.35
N TRP A 23 0.30 -5.96 -4.33
CA TRP A 23 1.66 -6.53 -4.31
C TRP A 23 1.89 -7.45 -3.11
N ILE A 24 1.40 -7.06 -1.92
CA ILE A 24 1.50 -7.89 -0.71
C ILE A 24 0.83 -9.26 -0.90
N LYS A 25 -0.37 -9.28 -1.48
CA LYS A 25 -1.15 -10.52 -1.63
C LYS A 25 -0.53 -11.48 -2.65
N HIS A 26 0.08 -10.94 -3.71
CA HIS A 26 0.58 -11.74 -4.83
C HIS A 26 2.06 -12.13 -4.68
N ASP A 27 2.94 -11.17 -4.37
CA ASP A 27 4.40 -11.33 -4.58
C ASP A 27 5.24 -11.36 -3.31
N ASN A 28 4.62 -11.27 -2.13
CA ASN A 28 5.34 -11.05 -0.88
C ASN A 28 5.71 -12.36 -0.15
N TYR A 29 5.07 -13.48 -0.51
CA TYR A 29 5.24 -14.81 0.11
C TYR A 29 5.00 -14.85 1.63
N LEU A 30 4.27 -13.87 2.18
CA LEU A 30 3.87 -13.88 3.59
C LEU A 30 2.66 -14.79 3.81
N PRO A 31 2.56 -15.46 4.97
CA PRO A 31 1.37 -16.22 5.32
C PRO A 31 0.15 -15.30 5.39
N VAL A 32 -1.03 -15.80 5.00
CA VAL A 32 -2.27 -15.01 4.84
C VAL A 32 -2.63 -14.21 6.10
N GLY A 33 -2.34 -14.73 7.29
CA GLY A 33 -2.55 -14.02 8.56
C GLY A 33 -1.68 -12.77 8.76
N SER A 34 -0.63 -12.59 7.95
CA SER A 34 0.33 -11.48 8.03
C SER A 34 0.21 -10.47 6.89
N HIS A 35 -0.89 -10.51 6.11
CA HIS A 35 -1.12 -9.56 5.02
C HIS A 35 -1.61 -8.18 5.48
N ARG A 36 -1.87 -8.03 6.78
CA ARG A 36 -2.25 -6.73 7.37
C ARG A 36 -1.08 -5.74 7.21
N PRO A 37 -1.33 -4.47 6.86
CA PRO A 37 -0.28 -3.47 6.62
C PRO A 37 0.76 -3.38 7.74
N LYS A 38 0.32 -3.46 9.01
CA LYS A 38 1.20 -3.43 10.18
C LYS A 38 2.11 -4.65 10.26
N ALA A 39 1.58 -5.86 10.02
CA ALA A 39 2.34 -7.10 10.01
C ALA A 39 3.37 -7.11 8.87
N VAL A 40 2.98 -6.63 7.68
CA VAL A 40 3.89 -6.47 6.54
C VAL A 40 5.00 -5.47 6.84
N THR A 41 4.66 -4.32 7.42
CA THR A 41 5.64 -3.30 7.82
C THR A 41 6.65 -3.88 8.80
N LYS A 42 6.19 -4.65 9.79
CA LYS A 42 7.08 -5.32 10.75
C LYS A 42 7.98 -6.36 10.07
N ALA A 43 7.43 -7.17 9.17
CA ALA A 43 8.17 -8.22 8.49
C ALA A 43 9.20 -7.67 7.48
N LYS A 44 8.84 -6.66 6.69
CA LYS A 44 9.68 -6.13 5.61
C LYS A 44 10.54 -4.95 6.03
N LEU A 45 9.95 -3.98 6.72
CA LEU A 45 10.66 -2.75 7.11
C LEU A 45 11.37 -2.89 8.46
N ARG A 46 11.17 -3.99 9.20
CA ARG A 46 11.74 -4.23 10.54
C ARG A 46 11.46 -3.09 11.52
N TYR A 47 10.31 -2.45 11.34
CA TYR A 47 9.83 -1.34 12.14
C TYR A 47 8.50 -1.74 12.80
N ASN A 48 8.29 -1.32 14.05
CA ASN A 48 7.03 -1.56 14.76
C ASN A 48 6.15 -0.30 14.64
N PRO A 49 5.19 -0.26 13.69
CA PRO A 49 4.33 0.91 13.51
C PRO A 49 3.42 1.15 14.72
N ILE A 50 3.07 2.42 14.94
CA ILE A 50 2.07 2.82 15.93
C ILE A 50 0.73 2.17 15.55
N GLU A 51 0.03 1.59 16.50
CA GLU A 51 -1.26 0.94 16.29
C GLU A 51 -2.32 1.60 17.18
N ILE A 52 -3.45 1.93 16.57
CA ILE A 52 -4.63 2.54 17.20
C ILE A 52 -5.82 1.68 16.78
N ASP A 53 -6.71 1.38 17.73
CA ASP A 53 -7.95 0.69 17.42
C ASP A 53 -8.83 1.59 16.54
N PRO A 54 -9.36 1.10 15.41
CA PRO A 54 -10.30 1.85 14.58
C PRO A 54 -11.47 2.49 15.36
N GLU A 55 -11.95 1.85 16.43
CA GLU A 55 -13.05 2.37 17.27
C GLU A 55 -12.65 3.64 18.04
N ASP A 56 -11.36 3.81 18.34
CA ASP A 56 -10.84 4.97 19.05
C ASP A 56 -10.52 6.16 18.14
N ILE A 57 -10.42 5.97 16.81
CA ILE A 57 -9.97 7.01 15.88
C ILE A 57 -10.82 8.30 15.99
N CYS A 58 -12.14 8.16 16.01
CA CYS A 58 -13.05 9.31 16.08
C CYS A 58 -12.93 10.07 17.41
N ARG A 59 -12.78 9.34 18.51
CA ARG A 59 -12.61 9.94 19.84
C ARG A 59 -11.26 10.65 19.95
N LEU A 60 -10.18 10.00 19.51
CA LEU A 60 -8.83 10.55 19.54
C LEU A 60 -8.67 11.78 18.62
N ALA A 61 -9.48 11.91 17.56
CA ALA A 61 -9.46 13.10 16.72
C ALA A 61 -9.79 14.39 17.50
N VAL A 62 -10.66 14.31 18.50
CA VAL A 62 -11.06 15.45 19.34
C VAL A 62 -10.19 15.53 20.60
N GLU A 63 -10.01 14.41 21.29
CA GLU A 63 -9.35 14.39 22.60
C GLU A 63 -7.83 14.47 22.51
N GLN A 64 -7.23 13.84 21.49
CA GLN A 64 -5.77 13.68 21.37
C GLN A 64 -5.31 13.74 19.89
N PRO A 65 -5.50 14.88 19.20
CA PRO A 65 -5.22 15.00 17.77
C PRO A 65 -3.74 14.75 17.43
N GLN A 66 -2.81 15.05 18.35
CA GLN A 66 -1.38 14.78 18.16
C GLN A 66 -1.07 13.27 18.11
N THR A 67 -1.75 12.47 18.92
CA THR A 67 -1.59 11.01 18.91
C THR A 67 -2.10 10.43 17.59
N LEU A 68 -3.27 10.89 17.15
CA LEU A 68 -3.86 10.46 15.87
C LEU A 68 -3.03 10.91 14.66
N SER A 69 -2.49 12.13 14.68
CA SER A 69 -1.63 12.61 13.60
C SER A 69 -0.32 11.83 13.51
N ASN A 70 0.30 11.50 14.66
CA ASN A 70 1.49 10.64 14.70
C ASN A 70 1.22 9.25 14.10
N TYR A 71 0.07 8.65 14.41
CA TYR A 71 -0.37 7.39 13.80
C TYR A 71 -0.52 7.52 12.28
N SER A 72 -1.21 8.57 11.81
CA SER A 72 -1.42 8.82 10.39
C SER A 72 -0.11 8.99 9.62
N VAL A 73 0.81 9.81 10.15
CA VAL A 73 2.14 10.02 9.55
C VAL A 73 2.96 8.73 9.57
N SER A 74 2.90 7.94 10.64
CA SER A 74 3.58 6.64 10.71
C SER A 74 3.13 5.70 9.58
N ASP A 75 1.84 5.68 9.25
CA ASP A 75 1.32 4.84 8.16
C ASP A 75 1.68 5.35 6.77
N ALA A 76 1.68 6.67 6.57
CA ALA A 76 2.16 7.28 5.33
C ALA A 76 3.64 6.96 5.10
N VAL A 77 4.48 7.10 6.12
CA VAL A 77 5.92 6.81 6.05
C VAL A 77 6.18 5.33 5.80
N ALA A 78 5.48 4.43 6.50
CA ALA A 78 5.59 2.99 6.27
C ALA A 78 5.19 2.61 4.83
N THR A 79 4.09 3.17 4.33
CA THR A 79 3.60 2.92 2.97
C THR A 79 4.59 3.42 1.92
N TYR A 80 5.13 4.63 2.10
CA TYR A 80 6.13 5.20 1.20
C TYR A 80 7.39 4.34 1.13
N TYR A 81 7.94 3.92 2.27
CA TYR A 81 9.14 3.08 2.28
C TYR A 81 8.89 1.68 1.76
N LEU A 82 7.72 1.09 2.02
CA LEU A 82 7.32 -0.19 1.44
C LEU A 82 7.29 -0.08 -0.09
N TYR A 83 6.65 0.98 -0.61
CA TYR A 83 6.59 1.26 -2.03
C TYR A 83 7.99 1.42 -2.63
N MET A 84 8.80 2.35 -2.09
CA MET A 84 10.10 2.67 -2.66
C MET A 84 11.10 1.51 -2.61
N LYS A 85 11.13 0.74 -1.51
CA LYS A 85 12.12 -0.33 -1.33
C LYS A 85 11.75 -1.63 -2.04
N TYR A 86 10.46 -1.94 -2.13
CA TYR A 86 10.03 -3.26 -2.61
C TYR A 86 9.19 -3.20 -3.90
N VAL A 87 8.26 -2.25 -4.01
CA VAL A 87 7.29 -2.24 -5.11
C VAL A 87 7.81 -1.50 -6.34
N HIS A 88 8.38 -0.30 -6.15
CA HIS A 88 8.76 0.60 -7.24
C HIS A 88 9.72 -0.06 -8.23
N THR A 89 10.92 -0.42 -7.76
CA THR A 89 11.93 -1.03 -8.63
C THR A 89 11.43 -2.35 -9.21
N PHE A 90 10.66 -3.14 -8.47
CA PHE A 90 10.14 -4.43 -8.93
C PHE A 90 9.18 -4.27 -10.11
N ILE A 91 8.13 -3.46 -9.96
CA ILE A 91 7.11 -3.27 -11.00
C ILE A 91 7.68 -2.57 -12.22
N PHE A 92 8.51 -1.54 -12.05
CA PHE A 92 9.11 -0.84 -13.19
C PHE A 92 10.14 -1.68 -13.92
N SER A 93 10.93 -2.50 -13.22
CA SER A 93 11.84 -3.45 -13.86
C SER A 93 11.08 -4.51 -14.66
N LEU A 94 9.99 -5.08 -14.11
CA LEU A 94 9.14 -6.01 -14.85
C LEU A 94 8.50 -5.37 -16.09
N GLY A 95 8.08 -4.11 -16.00
CA GLY A 95 7.56 -3.34 -17.12
C GLY A 95 8.57 -3.07 -18.25
N THR A 96 9.87 -3.27 -18.02
CA THR A 96 10.88 -3.21 -19.11
C THR A 96 10.94 -4.49 -19.94
N ILE A 97 10.44 -5.60 -19.40
CA ILE A 97 10.53 -6.93 -20.02
C ILE A 97 9.16 -7.36 -20.56
N ILE A 98 8.09 -7.10 -19.79
CA ILE A 98 6.73 -7.47 -20.13
C ILE A 98 6.09 -6.29 -20.89
N PRO A 99 5.52 -6.49 -22.09
CA PRO A 99 4.89 -5.43 -22.89
C PRO A 99 3.50 -5.09 -22.34
N MET A 100 3.45 -4.65 -21.08
CA MET A 100 2.24 -4.26 -20.35
C MET A 100 2.49 -2.98 -19.60
N ARG A 101 1.44 -2.20 -19.36
CA ARG A 101 1.57 -0.97 -18.56
C ARG A 101 1.84 -1.33 -17.10
N SER A 102 2.58 -0.49 -16.39
CA SER A 102 3.02 -0.79 -15.02
C SER A 102 1.85 -1.02 -14.04
N ASP A 103 0.69 -0.38 -14.25
CA ASP A 103 -0.54 -0.68 -13.51
C ASP A 103 -1.06 -2.09 -13.80
N GLU A 104 -0.96 -2.55 -15.04
CA GLU A 104 -1.42 -3.88 -15.44
C GLU A 104 -0.49 -4.96 -14.89
N VAL A 105 0.83 -4.72 -14.86
CA VAL A 105 1.82 -5.64 -14.28
C VAL A 105 1.53 -5.92 -12.80
N LEU A 106 1.17 -4.89 -12.03
CA LEU A 106 0.83 -5.04 -10.61
C LEU A 106 -0.51 -5.76 -10.37
N ARG A 107 -1.41 -5.77 -11.36
CA ARG A 107 -2.81 -6.19 -11.19
C ARG A 107 -3.13 -7.52 -11.87
N LYS A 108 -2.20 -8.06 -12.64
CA LYS A 108 -2.42 -9.31 -13.34
C LYS A 108 -2.17 -10.47 -12.37
N ASP A 109 -3.24 -11.23 -12.11
CA ASP A 109 -3.18 -12.58 -11.56
C ASP A 109 -2.74 -13.59 -12.64
#